data_AF-A0A1D4R624-F1
#
_entry.id   AF-A0A1D4R624-F1
#
_cell.length_a   1.000
_cell.length_b   1.000
_cell.length_c   1.000
_cell.angle_alpha   90.00
_cell.angle_beta   90.00
_cell.angle_gamma   90.00
#
_symmetry.space_group_name_H-M   'P 1'
#
loop_
_entity.id
_entity.type
_entity.pdbx_description
1 polymer ?
#
loop_
_entity_poly.entity_id
_entity_poly.type
_entity_poly.pdbx_seq_one_letter_code
_entity_poly.pdbx_strand_id
1 'polypeptide(L)'
;MDIRNLHTQELEDFLYSYTIALHNFNEINAPYSELIEQASADYEKYYQKKINDFEEWKQSKKSQNLYDVKNNKIPVLEKKRDSLQKLPSVLLGILGFIIGFILNVLLIAIFSISSLVSLILLVLCIIFSYNINKIKKVYYNIKIENIKKAAIQKDEENESSEVTLKNEYQLEEQLNTIDDIYNDFIEELEESFKQDTASIVSYLDELESSIPENYQDNIELASNLYIYVYDGRANNWKEAINLFHEDQKHNELLNSIEALSEVIESGFNRISYNQYETNNNIKQMSNQVETANQNIEKLNENFNDITNEVINLNKESLNELKQMNPKNKYN
;
A
#
# COMPACT_ATOMS: atom_id res chain seq x y z
N MET A 1 26.43 -7.02 50.03
CA MET A 1 27.18 -5.98 50.77
C MET A 1 26.20 -4.87 51.12
N ASP A 2 26.16 -4.31 52.33
CA ASP A 2 25.18 -3.23 52.64
C ASP A 2 25.71 -1.89 52.11
N ILE A 3 25.27 -1.50 50.90
CA ILE A 3 25.72 -0.28 50.20
C ILE A 3 25.48 0.99 51.04
N ARG A 4 24.57 0.93 52.03
CA ARG A 4 24.26 2.04 52.95
C ARG A 4 25.38 2.38 53.92
N ASN A 5 26.31 1.45 54.15
CA ASN A 5 27.41 1.60 55.11
C ASN A 5 28.78 1.68 54.45
N LEU A 6 28.83 1.72 53.11
CA LEU A 6 30.08 1.91 52.38
C LEU A 6 30.55 3.36 52.56
N HIS A 7 31.82 3.50 52.89
CA HIS A 7 32.44 4.83 52.84
C HIS A 7 32.61 5.26 51.38
N THR A 8 32.81 6.57 51.15
CA THR A 8 32.80 7.18 49.81
C THR A 8 33.61 6.39 48.77
N GLN A 9 34.83 5.95 49.12
CA GLN A 9 35.69 5.17 48.21
C GLN A 9 35.10 3.81 47.82
N GLU A 10 34.57 3.04 48.77
CA GLU A 10 33.94 1.73 48.49
C GLU A 10 32.71 1.86 47.58
N LEU A 11 32.01 3.00 47.65
CA LEU A 11 30.86 3.29 46.80
C LEU A 11 31.27 3.68 45.38
N GLU A 12 32.29 4.53 45.24
CA GLU A 12 32.88 4.88 43.94
C GLU A 12 33.36 3.61 43.21
N ASP A 13 34.06 2.72 43.93
CA ASP A 13 34.56 1.46 43.40
C ASP A 13 33.42 0.52 42.98
N PHE A 14 32.33 0.47 43.75
CA PHE A 14 31.14 -0.34 43.42
C PHE A 14 30.45 0.14 42.14
N LEU A 15 30.20 1.44 42.00
CA LEU A 15 29.47 1.98 40.84
C LEU A 15 30.31 1.99 39.57
N TYR A 16 31.62 2.20 39.71
CA TYR A 16 32.57 1.98 38.62
C TYR A 16 32.50 0.54 38.14
N SER A 17 32.55 -0.43 39.06
CA SER A 17 32.49 -1.86 38.73
C SER A 17 31.17 -2.25 38.05
N TYR A 18 30.03 -1.72 38.53
CA TYR A 18 28.72 -1.94 37.92
C TYR A 18 28.63 -1.37 36.50
N THR A 19 29.08 -0.13 36.30
CA THR A 19 29.05 0.54 34.99
C THR A 19 29.92 -0.19 33.97
N ILE A 20 31.12 -0.62 34.36
CA ILE A 20 32.02 -1.39 33.49
C ILE A 20 31.42 -2.76 33.15
N ALA A 21 30.83 -3.46 34.13
CA ALA A 21 30.18 -4.76 33.89
C ALA A 21 28.99 -4.64 32.93
N LEU A 22 28.15 -3.63 33.10
CA LEU A 22 27.00 -3.37 32.23
C LEU A 22 27.44 -2.98 30.81
N HIS A 23 28.47 -2.16 30.69
CA HIS A 23 29.04 -1.80 29.39
C HIS A 23 29.58 -3.03 28.65
N ASN A 24 30.37 -3.86 29.33
CA ASN A 24 30.90 -5.09 28.75
C ASN A 24 29.80 -6.07 28.33
N PHE A 25 28.73 -6.19 29.13
CA PHE A 25 27.56 -6.99 28.76
C PHE A 25 26.92 -6.49 27.45
N ASN A 26 26.71 -5.17 27.33
CA ASN A 26 26.14 -4.57 26.13
C ASN A 26 27.04 -4.71 24.90
N GLU A 27 28.36 -4.57 25.07
CA GLU A 27 29.33 -4.80 23.98
C GLU A 27 29.32 -6.25 23.48
N ILE A 28 29.09 -7.22 24.36
CA ILE A 28 28.92 -8.62 23.96
C ILE A 28 27.55 -8.84 23.32
N ASN A 29 26.47 -8.29 23.87
CA ASN A 29 25.11 -8.51 23.38
C ASN A 29 24.85 -7.95 21.97
N ALA A 30 25.45 -6.81 21.63
CA ALA A 30 25.21 -6.15 20.34
C ALA A 30 25.57 -7.02 19.12
N PRO A 31 26.80 -7.60 19.01
CA PRO A 31 27.15 -8.52 17.93
C PRO A 31 26.24 -9.75 17.83
N TYR A 32 25.82 -10.34 18.95
CA TYR A 32 24.91 -11.49 18.95
C TYR A 32 23.53 -11.11 18.41
N SER A 33 23.02 -9.93 18.79
CA SER A 33 21.76 -9.40 18.28
C SER A 33 21.81 -9.17 16.76
N GLU A 34 22.91 -8.61 16.26
CA GLU A 34 23.13 -8.43 14.81
C GLU A 34 23.17 -9.78 14.06
N LEU A 35 23.83 -10.79 14.63
CA LEU A 35 23.91 -12.13 14.03
C LEU A 35 22.55 -12.82 13.97
N ILE A 36 21.71 -12.70 15.00
CA ILE A 36 20.35 -13.25 15.01
C ILE A 36 19.48 -12.57 13.96
N GLU A 37 19.57 -11.23 13.85
CA GLU A 37 18.81 -10.47 12.86
C GLU A 37 19.23 -10.89 11.43
N GLN A 38 20.54 -11.00 11.19
CA GLN A 38 21.06 -11.43 9.90
C GLN A 38 20.65 -12.87 9.56
N ALA A 39 20.78 -13.80 10.51
CA ALA A 39 20.39 -15.20 10.32
C ALA A 39 18.89 -15.34 9.99
N SER A 40 18.05 -14.55 10.66
CA SER A 40 16.59 -14.53 10.40
C SER A 40 16.26 -13.98 9.00
N ALA A 41 16.97 -12.94 8.57
CA ALA A 41 16.81 -12.39 7.22
C ALA A 41 17.27 -13.38 6.13
N ASP A 42 18.39 -14.06 6.36
CA ASP A 42 18.90 -15.08 5.44
C ASP A 42 17.98 -16.30 5.38
N TYR A 43 17.48 -16.77 6.53
CA TYR A 43 16.47 -17.83 6.60
C TYR A 43 15.26 -17.52 5.73
N GLU A 44 14.62 -16.36 5.93
CA GLU A 44 13.42 -15.97 5.16
C GLU A 44 13.73 -15.91 3.66
N LYS A 45 14.89 -15.33 3.30
CA LYS A 45 15.34 -15.25 1.91
C LYS A 45 15.53 -16.62 1.26
N TYR A 46 16.15 -17.57 1.95
CA TYR A 46 16.36 -18.93 1.43
C TYR A 46 15.05 -19.72 1.37
N TYR A 47 14.20 -19.58 2.39
CA TYR A 47 12.89 -20.22 2.45
C TYR A 47 12.00 -19.79 1.27
N GLN A 48 11.88 -18.47 1.05
CA GLN A 48 11.12 -17.92 -0.07
C GLN A 48 11.72 -18.31 -1.42
N LYS A 49 13.05 -18.34 -1.54
CA LYS A 49 13.71 -18.80 -2.77
C LYS A 49 13.31 -20.23 -3.12
N LYS A 50 13.29 -21.15 -2.14
CA LYS A 50 12.89 -22.54 -2.39
C LYS A 50 11.43 -22.68 -2.82
N ILE A 51 10.54 -21.89 -2.25
CA ILE A 51 9.14 -21.83 -2.69
C ILE A 51 9.04 -21.32 -4.14
N ASN A 52 9.77 -20.26 -4.47
CA ASN A 52 9.78 -19.70 -5.82
C ASN A 52 10.36 -20.67 -6.85
N ASP A 53 11.48 -21.33 -6.53
CA ASP A 53 12.10 -22.36 -7.37
C ASP A 53 11.11 -23.52 -7.62
N PHE A 54 10.33 -23.92 -6.60
CA PHE A 54 9.27 -24.90 -6.75
C PHE A 54 8.14 -24.44 -7.67
N GLU A 55 7.65 -23.21 -7.53
CA GLU A 55 6.61 -22.68 -8.40
C GLU A 55 7.08 -22.56 -9.85
N GLU A 56 8.31 -22.09 -10.10
CA GLU A 56 8.90 -22.07 -11.44
C GLU A 56 9.02 -23.48 -12.05
N TRP A 57 9.51 -24.44 -11.27
CA TRP A 57 9.61 -25.84 -11.69
C TRP A 57 8.22 -26.43 -12.00
N LYS A 58 7.24 -26.17 -11.15
CA LYS A 58 5.84 -26.59 -11.32
C LYS A 58 5.23 -26.02 -12.59
N GLN A 59 5.46 -24.74 -12.91
CA GLN A 59 5.00 -24.14 -14.17
C GLN A 59 5.70 -24.75 -15.38
N SER A 60 7.02 -24.96 -15.30
CA SER A 60 7.79 -25.64 -16.35
C SER A 60 7.22 -27.04 -16.63
N LYS A 61 6.96 -27.83 -15.59
CA LYS A 61 6.38 -29.17 -15.72
C LYS A 61 4.97 -29.14 -16.32
N LYS A 62 4.12 -28.20 -15.91
CA LYS A 62 2.80 -27.98 -16.53
C LYS A 62 2.92 -27.64 -18.02
N SER A 63 3.88 -26.80 -18.40
CA SER A 63 4.12 -26.44 -19.79
C SER A 63 4.64 -27.61 -20.64
N GLN A 64 5.39 -28.53 -20.04
CA GLN A 64 5.87 -29.75 -20.71
C GLN A 64 4.77 -30.82 -20.83
N ASN A 65 3.84 -30.88 -19.87
CA ASN A 65 2.73 -31.83 -19.84
C ASN A 65 1.53 -31.42 -20.69
N LEU A 66 1.45 -30.17 -21.15
CA LEU A 66 0.56 -29.75 -22.23
C LEU A 66 1.01 -30.42 -23.52
N TYR A 67 0.53 -31.65 -23.74
CA TYR A 67 0.66 -32.31 -25.03
C TYR A 67 0.07 -31.38 -26.09
N ASP A 68 0.95 -30.87 -26.93
CA ASP A 68 0.70 -30.02 -28.10
C ASP A 68 -0.17 -30.74 -29.17
N VAL A 69 -0.86 -31.81 -28.81
CA VAL A 69 -1.84 -32.52 -29.64
C VAL A 69 -3.03 -31.61 -29.92
N LYS A 70 -3.52 -30.87 -28.92
CA LYS A 70 -4.66 -29.94 -29.08
C LYS A 70 -4.31 -28.72 -29.94
N ASN A 71 -3.07 -28.24 -29.86
CA ASN A 71 -2.62 -27.04 -30.58
C ASN A 71 -1.93 -27.36 -31.93
N ASN A 72 -1.30 -28.52 -32.11
CA ASN A 72 -0.65 -28.90 -33.38
C ASN A 72 -1.37 -29.99 -34.19
N LYS A 73 -1.92 -31.06 -33.59
CA LYS A 73 -2.50 -32.20 -34.35
C LYS A 73 -3.97 -31.98 -34.70
N ILE A 74 -4.76 -31.45 -33.78
CA ILE A 74 -6.20 -31.23 -33.99
C ILE A 74 -6.46 -30.19 -35.10
N PRO A 75 -5.80 -29.02 -35.13
CA PRO A 75 -6.04 -28.02 -36.17
C PRO A 75 -5.61 -28.51 -37.56
N VAL A 76 -4.55 -29.33 -37.65
CA VAL A 76 -4.12 -29.94 -38.91
C VAL A 76 -5.12 -30.96 -39.43
N LEU A 77 -5.72 -31.77 -38.55
CA LEU A 77 -6.76 -32.74 -38.91
C LEU A 77 -8.08 -32.06 -39.26
N GLU A 78 -8.46 -31.00 -38.54
CA GLU A 78 -9.62 -30.16 -38.83
C GLU A 78 -9.44 -29.43 -40.17
N LYS A 79 -8.26 -28.85 -40.43
CA LYS A 79 -7.93 -28.24 -41.73
C LYS A 79 -7.95 -29.25 -42.87
N LYS A 80 -7.50 -30.50 -42.66
CA LYS A 80 -7.63 -31.59 -43.65
C LYS A 80 -9.08 -32.02 -43.88
N ARG A 81 -9.89 -32.11 -42.83
CA ARG A 81 -11.34 -32.38 -42.92
C ARG A 81 -12.05 -31.28 -43.71
N ASP A 82 -11.69 -30.03 -43.46
CA ASP A 82 -12.36 -28.85 -44.01
C ASP A 82 -11.85 -28.50 -45.43
N SER A 83 -10.58 -28.80 -45.75
CA SER A 83 -10.07 -28.69 -47.13
C SER A 83 -10.71 -29.72 -48.07
N LEU A 84 -11.04 -30.91 -47.56
CA LEU A 84 -11.83 -31.92 -48.26
C LEU A 84 -13.29 -31.47 -48.51
N GLN A 85 -13.79 -30.45 -47.81
CA GLN A 85 -15.14 -29.90 -48.05
C GLN A 85 -15.17 -28.86 -49.17
N LYS A 86 -14.09 -28.10 -49.39
CA LYS A 86 -14.14 -26.87 -50.20
C LYS A 86 -13.95 -27.05 -51.71
N LEU A 87 -13.42 -28.18 -52.20
CA LEU A 87 -13.14 -28.29 -53.64
C LEU A 87 -13.63 -29.55 -54.37
N PRO A 88 -13.80 -30.75 -53.81
CA PRO A 88 -14.03 -31.92 -54.66
C PRO A 88 -15.51 -32.27 -54.87
N SER A 89 -16.49 -31.88 -54.05
CA SER A 89 -17.88 -32.32 -54.29
C SER A 89 -18.51 -31.68 -55.52
N VAL A 90 -18.30 -30.38 -55.71
CA VAL A 90 -18.78 -29.65 -56.89
C VAL A 90 -17.92 -30.01 -58.11
N LEU A 91 -16.60 -30.06 -58.00
CA LEU A 91 -15.73 -30.44 -59.13
C LEU A 91 -15.85 -31.92 -59.51
N LEU A 92 -16.01 -32.87 -58.57
CA LEU A 92 -16.32 -34.28 -58.88
C LEU A 92 -17.75 -34.45 -59.35
N GLY A 93 -18.69 -33.61 -58.90
CA GLY A 93 -20.04 -33.55 -59.46
C GLY A 93 -20.00 -33.10 -60.93
N ILE A 94 -19.24 -32.06 -61.24
CA ILE A 94 -19.04 -31.54 -62.60
C ILE A 94 -18.23 -32.54 -63.44
N LEU A 95 -17.11 -33.09 -62.95
CA LEU A 95 -16.33 -34.12 -63.65
C LEU A 95 -17.13 -35.41 -63.84
N GLY A 96 -17.88 -35.84 -62.83
CA GLY A 96 -18.77 -36.99 -62.91
C GLY A 96 -19.92 -36.76 -63.89
N PHE A 97 -20.45 -35.54 -63.96
CA PHE A 97 -21.44 -35.14 -64.96
C PHE A 97 -20.84 -35.12 -66.37
N ILE A 98 -19.62 -34.56 -66.54
CA ILE A 98 -18.91 -34.52 -67.83
C ILE A 98 -18.57 -35.94 -68.30
N ILE A 99 -17.98 -36.77 -67.44
CA ILE A 99 -17.63 -38.17 -67.75
C ILE A 99 -18.90 -38.97 -68.02
N GLY A 100 -19.94 -38.79 -67.21
CA GLY A 100 -21.24 -39.43 -67.40
C GLY A 100 -21.91 -39.02 -68.72
N PHE A 101 -21.85 -37.74 -69.08
CA PHE A 101 -22.38 -37.22 -70.34
C PHE A 101 -21.60 -37.76 -71.55
N ILE A 102 -20.26 -37.78 -71.48
CA ILE A 102 -19.40 -38.33 -72.53
C ILE A 102 -19.67 -39.83 -72.72
N LEU A 103 -19.76 -40.60 -71.62
CA LEU A 103 -20.12 -42.02 -71.66
C LEU A 103 -21.54 -42.24 -72.20
N ASN A 104 -22.50 -41.38 -71.84
CA ASN A 104 -23.87 -41.45 -72.36
C ASN A 104 -23.90 -41.24 -73.88
N VAL A 105 -23.21 -40.20 -74.37
CA VAL A 105 -23.09 -39.92 -75.81
C VAL A 105 -22.42 -41.09 -76.54
N LEU A 106 -21.33 -41.66 -75.98
CA LEU A 106 -20.66 -42.84 -76.53
C LEU A 106 -21.55 -44.10 -76.52
N LEU A 107 -22.28 -44.35 -75.44
CA LEU A 107 -23.15 -45.54 -75.28
C LEU A 107 -24.41 -45.45 -76.16
N ILE A 108 -24.99 -44.27 -76.32
CA ILE A 108 -26.10 -44.03 -77.27
C ILE A 108 -25.60 -44.20 -78.71
N ALA A 109 -24.43 -43.66 -79.04
CA ALA A 109 -23.87 -43.70 -80.40
C ALA A 109 -23.43 -45.11 -80.83
N ILE A 110 -22.92 -45.94 -79.90
CA ILE A 110 -22.32 -47.24 -80.23
C ILE A 110 -23.31 -48.41 -80.03
N PHE A 111 -24.17 -48.36 -79.01
CA PHE A 111 -24.94 -49.54 -78.58
C PHE A 111 -26.47 -49.36 -78.58
N SER A 112 -27.02 -48.21 -79.00
CA SER A 112 -28.47 -47.93 -78.98
C SER A 112 -29.13 -48.21 -77.62
N ILE A 113 -28.37 -48.06 -76.52
CA ILE A 113 -28.89 -48.31 -75.17
C ILE A 113 -29.86 -47.18 -74.83
N SER A 114 -31.05 -47.54 -74.34
CA SER A 114 -32.11 -46.57 -74.00
C SER A 114 -31.61 -45.52 -72.99
N SER A 115 -31.93 -44.26 -73.23
CA SER A 115 -31.55 -43.09 -72.42
C SER A 115 -31.76 -43.25 -70.90
N LEU A 116 -32.72 -44.11 -70.51
CA LEU A 116 -33.01 -44.48 -69.13
C LEU A 116 -31.84 -45.15 -68.39
N VAL A 117 -31.11 -46.05 -69.05
CA VAL A 117 -30.01 -46.81 -68.41
C VAL A 117 -28.83 -45.89 -68.09
N SER A 118 -28.54 -44.93 -68.97
CA SER A 118 -27.48 -43.96 -68.72
C SER A 118 -27.84 -42.96 -67.62
N LEU A 119 -29.10 -42.52 -67.57
CA LEU A 119 -29.60 -41.67 -66.47
C LEU A 119 -29.42 -42.36 -65.11
N ILE A 120 -29.74 -43.66 -65.02
CA ILE A 120 -29.57 -44.47 -63.81
C ILE A 120 -28.10 -44.55 -63.41
N LEU A 121 -27.18 -44.74 -64.37
CA LEU A 121 -25.74 -44.79 -64.10
C LEU A 121 -25.21 -43.46 -63.55
N LEU A 122 -25.67 -42.32 -64.10
CA LEU A 122 -25.29 -40.99 -63.64
C LEU A 122 -25.80 -40.71 -62.22
N VAL A 123 -27.04 -41.08 -61.93
CA VAL A 123 -27.63 -40.99 -60.58
C VAL A 123 -26.84 -41.85 -59.59
N LEU A 124 -26.45 -43.08 -59.98
CA LEU A 124 -25.62 -43.95 -59.15
C LEU A 124 -24.25 -43.33 -58.86
N CYS A 125 -23.58 -42.72 -59.84
CA CYS A 125 -22.30 -42.03 -59.64
C CYS A 125 -22.41 -40.85 -58.66
N ILE A 126 -23.50 -40.08 -58.72
CA ILE A 126 -23.76 -38.97 -57.78
C ILE A 126 -23.98 -39.53 -56.36
N ILE A 127 -24.79 -40.59 -56.22
CA ILE A 127 -25.07 -41.24 -54.93
C ILE A 127 -23.79 -41.84 -54.34
N PHE A 128 -22.97 -42.51 -55.16
CA PHE A 128 -21.69 -43.08 -54.72
C PHE A 128 -20.71 -42.00 -54.24
N SER A 129 -20.60 -40.91 -55.01
CA SER A 129 -19.73 -39.77 -54.66
C SER A 129 -20.16 -39.09 -53.37
N TYR A 130 -21.47 -38.90 -53.17
CA TYR A 130 -22.03 -38.36 -51.93
C TYR A 130 -21.77 -39.27 -50.72
N ASN A 131 -21.97 -40.58 -50.87
CA ASN A 131 -21.77 -41.55 -49.80
C ASN A 131 -20.29 -41.70 -49.41
N ILE A 132 -19.35 -41.70 -50.36
CA ILE A 132 -17.90 -41.73 -50.06
C ILE A 132 -17.50 -40.51 -49.22
N ASN A 133 -18.03 -39.33 -49.54
CA ASN A 133 -17.69 -38.11 -48.81
C ASN A 133 -18.25 -38.12 -47.39
N LYS A 134 -19.48 -38.66 -47.21
CA LYS A 134 -20.10 -38.86 -45.89
C LYS A 134 -19.29 -39.84 -45.03
N ILE A 135 -18.82 -40.96 -45.59
CA ILE A 135 -17.98 -41.95 -44.89
C ILE A 135 -16.65 -41.34 -44.46
N LYS A 136 -15.97 -40.59 -45.34
CA LYS A 136 -14.72 -39.89 -44.99
C LYS A 136 -14.91 -38.87 -43.87
N LYS A 137 -16.03 -38.12 -43.89
CA LYS A 137 -16.37 -37.17 -42.82
C LYS A 137 -16.53 -37.87 -41.47
N VAL A 138 -17.27 -38.97 -41.44
CA VAL A 138 -17.46 -39.78 -40.22
C VAL A 138 -16.13 -40.32 -39.72
N TYR A 139 -15.27 -40.83 -40.61
CA TYR A 139 -13.94 -41.32 -40.25
C TYR A 139 -13.07 -40.23 -39.57
N TYR A 140 -12.98 -39.04 -40.16
CA TYR A 140 -12.19 -37.95 -39.56
C TYR A 140 -12.79 -37.43 -38.26
N ASN A 141 -14.12 -37.36 -38.15
CA ASN A 141 -14.78 -36.95 -36.91
C ASN A 141 -14.48 -37.93 -35.77
N ILE A 142 -14.60 -39.24 -36.01
CA ILE A 142 -14.27 -40.27 -35.01
C ILE A 142 -12.78 -40.20 -34.63
N LYS A 143 -11.90 -40.02 -35.62
CA LYS A 143 -10.46 -39.91 -35.37
C LYS A 143 -10.11 -38.67 -34.54
N ILE A 144 -10.75 -37.53 -34.79
CA ILE A 144 -10.56 -36.30 -34.02
C ILE A 144 -11.14 -36.47 -32.60
N GLU A 145 -12.33 -37.05 -32.45
CA GLU A 145 -12.94 -37.39 -31.15
C GLU A 145 -12.03 -38.27 -30.28
N ASN A 146 -11.49 -39.34 -30.86
CA ASN A 146 -10.61 -40.26 -30.13
C ASN A 146 -9.31 -39.57 -29.71
N ILE A 147 -8.74 -38.72 -30.57
CA ILE A 147 -7.55 -37.93 -30.23
C ILE A 147 -7.87 -36.89 -29.14
N LYS A 148 -9.06 -36.27 -29.17
CA LYS A 148 -9.52 -35.35 -28.12
C LYS A 148 -9.67 -36.05 -26.78
N LYS A 149 -10.34 -37.21 -26.75
CA LYS A 149 -10.52 -38.02 -25.53
C LYS A 149 -9.18 -38.50 -24.97
N ALA A 150 -8.28 -39.00 -25.81
CA ALA A 150 -6.95 -39.42 -25.38
C ALA A 150 -6.09 -38.25 -24.86
N ALA A 151 -6.24 -37.05 -25.43
CA ALA A 151 -5.56 -35.86 -24.92
C ALA A 151 -6.13 -35.42 -23.56
N ILE A 152 -7.46 -35.36 -23.42
CA ILE A 152 -8.13 -35.01 -22.15
C ILE A 152 -7.76 -36.02 -21.05
N GLN A 153 -7.84 -37.31 -21.33
CA GLN A 153 -7.48 -38.34 -20.36
C GLN A 153 -6.00 -38.25 -19.95
N LYS A 154 -5.12 -37.91 -20.90
CA LYS A 154 -3.69 -37.73 -20.59
C LYS A 154 -3.43 -36.43 -19.83
N ASP A 155 -4.19 -35.38 -20.08
CA ASP A 155 -4.15 -34.13 -19.32
C ASP A 155 -4.66 -34.35 -17.88
N GLU A 156 -5.72 -35.15 -17.70
CA GLU A 156 -6.25 -35.58 -16.40
C GLU A 156 -5.26 -36.50 -15.65
N GLU A 157 -4.57 -37.41 -16.34
CA GLU A 157 -3.49 -38.24 -15.78
C GLU A 157 -2.24 -37.41 -15.43
N ASN A 158 -2.00 -36.30 -16.15
CA ASN A 158 -0.90 -35.36 -15.94
C ASN A 158 -1.19 -34.24 -14.93
N GLU A 159 -2.45 -34.09 -14.49
CA GLU A 159 -2.81 -33.28 -13.32
C GLU A 159 -2.34 -33.99 -12.04
N SER A 160 -1.02 -34.10 -11.89
CA SER A 160 -0.40 -34.49 -10.62
C SER A 160 -0.87 -33.51 -9.55
N SER A 161 -1.51 -34.03 -8.50
CA SER A 161 -1.99 -33.23 -7.37
C SER A 161 -0.84 -32.39 -6.80
N GLU A 162 -1.14 -31.22 -6.23
CA GLU A 162 -0.12 -30.33 -5.67
C GLU A 162 0.77 -31.05 -4.64
N VAL A 163 0.19 -31.96 -3.86
CA VAL A 163 0.91 -32.83 -2.90
C VAL A 163 1.92 -33.72 -3.62
N THR A 164 1.54 -34.33 -4.74
CA THR A 164 2.46 -35.16 -5.55
C THR A 164 3.62 -34.34 -6.11
N LEU A 165 3.35 -33.11 -6.56
CA LEU A 165 4.37 -32.21 -7.10
C LEU A 165 5.35 -31.75 -6.03
N LYS A 166 4.86 -31.40 -4.83
CA LYS A 166 5.69 -31.05 -3.67
C LYS A 166 6.59 -32.21 -3.27
N ASN A 167 6.05 -33.44 -3.25
CA ASN A 167 6.80 -34.64 -2.93
C ASN A 167 7.89 -34.96 -3.96
N GLU A 168 7.58 -34.83 -5.26
CA GLU A 168 8.56 -35.10 -6.32
C GLU A 168 9.71 -34.07 -6.35
N TYR A 169 9.40 -32.80 -6.06
CA TYR A 169 10.41 -31.77 -5.89
C TYR A 169 11.14 -31.88 -4.53
N GLN A 170 10.65 -32.74 -3.62
CA GLN A 170 11.12 -32.83 -2.24
C GLN A 170 11.08 -31.49 -1.51
N LEU A 171 10.04 -30.68 -1.76
CA LEU A 171 9.95 -29.32 -1.21
C LEU A 171 9.95 -29.36 0.32
N GLU A 172 9.14 -30.24 0.91
CA GLU A 172 9.01 -30.36 2.37
C GLU A 172 10.32 -30.77 3.03
N GLU A 173 11.06 -31.73 2.45
CA GLU A 173 12.38 -32.15 2.94
C GLU A 173 13.39 -30.99 2.88
N GLN A 174 13.38 -30.20 1.82
CA GLN A 174 14.27 -29.05 1.67
C GLN A 174 13.93 -27.91 2.63
N LEU A 175 12.65 -27.63 2.87
CA LEU A 175 12.22 -26.61 3.83
C LEU A 175 12.54 -27.06 5.26
N ASN A 176 12.26 -28.31 5.61
CA ASN A 176 12.63 -28.85 6.92
C ASN A 176 14.14 -28.77 7.16
N THR A 177 14.97 -29.04 6.14
CA THR A 177 16.43 -28.91 6.26
C THR A 177 16.85 -27.46 6.54
N ILE A 178 16.17 -26.48 5.93
CA ILE A 178 16.44 -25.04 6.17
C ILE A 178 16.02 -24.67 7.59
N ASP A 179 14.86 -25.15 8.05
CA ASP A 179 14.35 -24.94 9.40
C ASP A 179 15.32 -25.54 10.43
N ASP A 180 15.76 -26.78 10.23
CA ASP A 180 16.71 -27.47 11.11
C ASP A 180 18.03 -26.70 11.20
N ILE A 181 18.63 -26.28 10.07
CA ILE A 181 19.88 -25.50 10.06
C ILE A 181 19.73 -24.17 10.80
N TYR A 182 18.60 -23.48 10.60
CA TYR A 182 18.35 -22.21 11.29
C TYR A 182 18.18 -22.41 12.80
N ASN A 183 17.38 -23.40 13.20
CA ASN A 183 17.14 -23.69 14.61
C ASN A 183 18.43 -24.14 15.32
N ASP A 184 19.22 -25.03 14.71
CA ASP A 184 20.51 -25.47 15.23
C ASP A 184 21.46 -24.28 15.42
N PHE A 185 21.52 -23.37 14.44
CA PHE A 185 22.34 -22.16 14.54
C PHE A 185 21.88 -21.23 15.68
N ILE A 186 20.57 -20.99 15.82
CA ILE A 186 20.03 -20.14 16.89
C ILE A 186 20.31 -20.77 18.25
N GLU A 187 20.09 -22.08 18.41
CA GLU A 187 20.35 -22.78 19.66
C GLU A 187 21.83 -22.70 20.05
N GLU A 188 22.76 -23.00 19.12
CA GLU A 188 24.20 -22.91 19.37
C GLU A 188 24.64 -21.48 19.73
N LEU A 189 24.04 -20.48 19.09
CA LEU A 189 24.34 -19.07 19.31
C LEU A 189 23.80 -18.56 20.66
N GLU A 190 22.58 -18.97 21.04
CA GLU A 190 22.01 -18.68 22.36
C GLU A 190 22.80 -19.35 23.49
N GLU A 191 23.22 -20.60 23.31
CA GLU A 191 24.08 -21.31 24.27
C GLU A 191 25.43 -20.61 24.42
N SER A 192 26.05 -20.21 23.32
CA SER A 192 27.32 -19.48 23.32
C SER A 192 27.19 -18.13 24.00
N PHE A 193 26.14 -17.35 23.70
CA PHE A 193 25.87 -16.08 24.36
C PHE A 193 25.70 -16.25 25.88
N LYS A 194 24.92 -17.26 26.29
CA LYS A 194 24.70 -17.57 27.69
C LYS A 194 26.01 -17.94 28.38
N GLN A 195 26.88 -18.72 27.73
CA GLN A 195 28.18 -19.07 28.28
C GLN A 195 29.11 -17.85 28.41
N ASP A 196 29.17 -17.00 27.39
CA ASP A 196 30.02 -15.82 27.35
C ASP A 196 29.60 -14.77 28.38
N THR A 197 28.30 -14.64 28.62
CA THR A 197 27.75 -13.64 29.55
C THR A 197 27.53 -14.15 30.96
N ALA A 198 27.55 -15.47 31.21
CA ALA A 198 27.21 -16.06 32.50
C ALA A 198 27.94 -15.42 33.69
N SER A 199 29.24 -15.16 33.55
CA SER A 199 30.05 -14.56 34.62
C SER A 199 29.71 -13.09 34.87
N ILE A 200 29.38 -12.33 33.83
CA ILE A 200 29.02 -10.91 33.91
C ILE A 200 27.61 -10.78 34.47
N VAL A 201 26.66 -11.59 34.02
CA VAL A 201 25.28 -11.63 34.52
C VAL A 201 25.26 -12.00 36.00
N SER A 202 25.97 -13.06 36.40
CA SER A 202 26.06 -13.44 37.82
C SER A 202 26.69 -12.34 38.68
N TYR A 203 27.61 -11.56 38.14
CA TYR A 203 28.23 -10.43 38.83
C TYR A 203 27.28 -9.22 38.93
N LEU A 204 26.56 -8.91 37.85
CA LEU A 204 25.51 -7.89 37.84
C LEU A 204 24.41 -8.23 38.86
N ASP A 205 23.94 -9.47 38.91
CA ASP A 205 22.96 -9.95 39.89
C ASP A 205 23.45 -9.76 41.34
N GLU A 206 24.74 -10.04 41.60
CA GLU A 206 25.35 -9.84 42.93
C GLU A 206 25.41 -8.35 43.32
N LEU A 207 25.74 -7.47 42.36
CA LEU A 207 25.74 -6.03 42.56
C LEU A 207 24.32 -5.49 42.79
N GLU A 208 23.33 -5.93 42.00
CA GLU A 208 21.93 -5.52 42.13
C GLU A 208 21.29 -6.00 43.44
N SER A 209 21.58 -7.23 43.87
CA SER A 209 21.10 -7.77 45.15
C SER A 209 21.68 -7.05 46.38
N SER A 210 22.75 -6.27 46.20
CA SER A 210 23.31 -5.41 47.24
C SER A 210 22.53 -4.09 47.39
N ILE A 211 21.65 -3.74 46.45
CA ILE A 211 20.75 -2.57 46.50
C ILE A 211 19.52 -2.91 47.38
N PRO A 212 19.13 -2.04 48.33
CA PRO A 212 17.93 -2.25 49.14
C PRO A 212 16.65 -2.42 48.30
N GLU A 213 15.77 -3.37 48.67
CA GLU A 213 14.54 -3.76 47.94
C GLU A 213 13.64 -2.59 47.52
N ASN A 214 13.62 -1.50 48.29
CA ASN A 214 12.83 -0.31 47.98
C ASN A 214 13.38 0.55 46.81
N TYR A 215 14.53 0.18 46.24
CA TYR A 215 15.20 0.89 45.14
C TYR A 215 15.74 -0.04 44.03
N GLN A 216 15.46 -1.35 44.09
CA GLN A 216 15.96 -2.34 43.11
C GLN A 216 15.44 -2.08 41.68
N ASP A 217 14.27 -1.46 41.52
CA ASP A 217 13.68 -1.19 40.22
C ASP A 217 14.25 0.05 39.50
N ASN A 218 15.23 0.77 40.08
CA ASN A 218 15.64 2.07 39.55
C ASN A 218 17.17 2.33 39.63
N ILE A 219 17.91 1.67 38.74
CA ILE A 219 19.37 1.87 38.50
C ILE A 219 19.71 3.33 38.15
N GLU A 220 18.78 4.04 37.50
CA GLU A 220 18.93 5.46 37.15
C GLU A 220 18.92 6.35 38.40
N LEU A 221 18.08 6.04 39.39
CA LEU A 221 18.07 6.69 40.69
C LEU A 221 19.39 6.44 41.45
N ALA A 222 19.90 5.21 41.44
CA ALA A 222 21.18 4.89 42.09
C ALA A 222 22.34 5.69 41.46
N SER A 223 22.37 5.81 40.13
CA SER A 223 23.36 6.60 39.39
C SER A 223 23.25 8.10 39.67
N ASN A 224 22.01 8.64 39.72
CA ASN A 224 21.78 10.06 40.03
C ASN A 224 22.17 10.41 41.46
N LEU A 225 21.83 9.57 42.43
CA LEU A 225 22.16 9.77 43.85
C LEU A 225 23.67 9.75 44.11
N TYR A 226 24.42 8.95 43.35
CA TYR A 226 25.88 8.92 43.41
C TYR A 226 26.52 10.25 43.02
N ILE A 227 26.04 10.92 41.98
CA ILE A 227 26.59 12.21 41.53
C ILE A 227 26.58 13.24 42.68
N TYR A 228 25.51 13.27 43.48
CA TYR A 228 25.43 14.15 44.65
C TYR A 228 26.47 13.84 45.73
N VAL A 229 26.78 12.56 45.94
CA VAL A 229 27.76 12.14 46.94
C VAL A 229 29.20 12.36 46.42
N TYR A 230 29.46 12.02 45.16
CA TYR A 230 30.74 12.17 44.48
C TYR A 230 31.17 13.65 44.37
N ASP A 231 30.25 14.55 44.01
CA ASP A 231 30.52 15.98 43.92
C ASP A 231 30.66 16.65 45.31
N GLY A 232 30.56 15.88 46.40
CA GLY A 232 30.60 16.38 47.77
C GLY A 232 29.39 17.24 48.15
N ARG A 233 28.32 17.22 47.35
CA ARG A 233 27.05 17.93 47.65
C ARG A 233 26.28 17.26 48.77
N ALA A 234 26.43 15.94 48.92
CA ALA A 234 25.83 15.14 49.98
C ALA A 234 26.89 14.36 50.76
N ASN A 235 26.82 14.39 52.08
CA ASN A 235 27.72 13.64 52.95
C ASN A 235 27.28 12.18 53.16
N ASN A 236 26.05 11.84 52.77
CA ASN A 236 25.48 10.49 52.86
C ASN A 236 24.22 10.36 51.99
N TRP A 237 23.75 9.13 51.82
CA TRP A 237 22.56 8.78 51.03
C TRP A 237 21.28 9.49 51.42
N LYS A 238 21.06 9.74 52.72
CA LYS A 238 19.85 10.44 53.17
C LYS A 238 19.87 11.90 52.70
N GLU A 239 21.04 12.50 52.69
CA GLU A 239 21.25 13.86 52.16
C GLU A 239 21.17 13.88 50.63
N ALA A 240 21.76 12.91 49.93
CA ALA A 240 21.65 12.78 48.47
C ALA A 240 20.20 12.59 48.01
N ILE A 241 19.41 11.78 48.72
CA ILE A 241 17.98 11.57 48.43
C ILE A 241 17.17 12.84 48.66
N ASN A 242 17.47 13.60 49.71
CA ASN A 242 16.80 14.87 49.95
C ASN A 242 17.14 15.89 48.85
N LEU A 243 18.41 15.98 48.44
CA LEU A 243 18.85 16.85 47.34
C LEU A 243 18.25 16.44 46.00
N PHE A 244 18.16 15.14 45.71
CA PHE A 244 17.50 14.64 44.52
C PHE A 244 16.01 15.03 44.49
N HIS A 245 15.30 14.89 45.61
CA HIS A 245 13.91 15.33 45.70
C HIS A 245 13.75 16.86 45.60
N GLU A 246 14.71 17.63 46.10
CA GLU A 246 14.74 19.09 45.93
C GLU A 246 15.00 19.48 44.47
N ASP A 247 15.93 18.83 43.79
CA ASP A 247 16.23 19.07 42.37
C ASP A 247 15.05 18.64 41.47
N GLN A 248 14.36 17.53 41.78
CA GLN A 248 13.12 17.13 41.09
C GLN A 248 12.02 18.19 41.24
N LYS A 249 11.78 18.68 42.48
CA LYS A 249 10.83 19.77 42.73
C LYS A 249 11.24 21.07 42.02
N HIS A 250 12.53 21.34 41.94
CA HIS A 250 13.06 22.51 41.23
C HIS A 250 12.82 22.40 39.72
N ASN A 251 13.02 21.22 39.13
CA ASN A 251 12.75 20.97 37.72
C ASN A 251 11.25 21.02 37.40
N GLU A 252 10.39 20.49 38.28
CA GLU A 252 8.92 20.67 38.16
C GLU A 252 8.52 22.16 38.21
N LEU A 253 9.19 22.95 39.06
CA LEU A 253 8.99 24.39 39.11
C LEU A 253 9.46 25.08 37.83
N LEU A 254 10.63 24.71 37.27
CA LEU A 254 11.14 25.25 36.01
C LEU A 254 10.21 24.94 34.84
N ASN A 255 9.73 23.70 34.73
CA ASN A 255 8.74 23.30 33.71
C ASN A 255 7.43 24.09 33.88
N SER A 256 7.01 24.34 35.12
CA SER A 256 5.85 25.18 35.41
C SER A 256 6.08 26.65 35.02
N ILE A 257 7.29 27.17 35.20
CA ILE A 257 7.68 28.52 34.78
C ILE A 257 7.72 28.61 33.24
N GLU A 258 8.20 27.59 32.56
CA GLU A 258 8.20 27.52 31.09
C GLU A 258 6.78 27.50 30.54
N ALA A 259 5.91 26.64 31.09
CA ALA A 259 4.49 26.63 30.74
C ALA A 259 3.80 27.98 31.02
N LEU A 260 4.13 28.64 32.14
CA LEU A 260 3.64 29.99 32.42
C LEU A 260 4.18 31.02 31.42
N SER A 261 5.44 30.89 30.99
CA SER A 261 6.05 31.75 29.97
C SER A 261 5.33 31.61 28.63
N GLU A 262 5.02 30.39 28.20
CA GLU A 262 4.25 30.13 26.98
C GLU A 262 2.84 30.72 27.06
N VAL A 263 2.17 30.57 28.21
CA VAL A 263 0.84 31.18 28.44
C VAL A 263 0.92 32.71 28.38
N ILE A 264 1.96 33.30 28.98
CA ILE A 264 2.20 34.75 28.94
C ILE A 264 2.47 35.22 27.51
N GLU A 265 3.33 34.52 26.76
CA GLU A 265 3.65 34.84 25.37
C GLU A 265 2.42 34.73 24.46
N SER A 266 1.64 33.66 24.60
CA SER A 266 0.35 33.49 23.93
C SER A 266 -0.63 34.61 24.29
N GLY A 267 -0.67 35.01 25.56
CA GLY A 267 -1.43 36.16 26.04
C GLY A 267 -1.02 37.47 25.35
N PHE A 268 0.28 37.76 25.30
CA PHE A 268 0.83 38.94 24.62
C PHE A 268 0.54 38.93 23.12
N ASN A 269 0.66 37.78 22.46
CA ASN A 269 0.35 37.64 21.04
C ASN A 269 -1.13 37.91 20.76
N ARG A 270 -2.05 37.40 21.59
CA ARG A 270 -3.48 37.68 21.48
C ARG A 270 -3.80 39.15 21.71
N ILE A 271 -3.18 39.79 22.71
CA ILE A 271 -3.34 41.23 22.96
C ILE A 271 -2.84 42.04 21.76
N SER A 272 -1.67 41.71 21.24
CA SER A 272 -1.07 42.41 20.10
C SER A 272 -1.93 42.28 18.84
N TYR A 273 -2.46 41.09 18.57
CA TYR A 273 -3.40 40.86 17.49
C TYR A 273 -4.70 41.67 17.67
N ASN A 274 -5.30 41.63 18.87
CA ASN A 274 -6.50 42.41 19.16
C ASN A 274 -6.26 43.91 19.04
N GLN A 275 -5.08 44.41 19.43
CA GLN A 275 -4.69 45.81 19.22
C GLN A 275 -4.58 46.15 17.74
N TYR A 276 -3.97 45.28 16.93
CA TYR A 276 -3.90 45.45 15.48
C TYR A 276 -5.29 45.53 14.85
N GLU A 277 -6.18 44.58 15.18
CA GLU A 277 -7.57 44.56 14.71
C GLU A 277 -8.34 45.81 15.16
N THR A 278 -8.20 46.20 16.43
CA THR A 278 -8.83 47.41 16.98
C THR A 278 -8.37 48.66 16.23
N ASN A 279 -7.07 48.76 15.94
CA ASN A 279 -6.53 49.88 15.16
C ASN A 279 -7.06 49.89 13.72
N ASN A 280 -7.25 48.73 13.09
CA ASN A 280 -7.87 48.64 11.78
C ASN A 280 -9.34 49.08 11.82
N ASN A 281 -10.09 48.62 12.82
CA ASN A 281 -11.48 49.03 13.02
C ASN A 281 -11.60 50.54 13.27
N ILE A 282 -10.71 51.13 14.07
CA ILE A 282 -10.65 52.58 14.29
C ILE A 282 -10.39 53.32 12.96
N LYS A 283 -9.45 52.84 12.12
CA LYS A 283 -9.21 53.44 10.80
C LYS A 283 -10.44 53.37 9.90
N GLN A 284 -11.13 52.24 9.87
CA GLN A 284 -12.37 52.09 9.09
C GLN A 284 -13.47 53.02 9.60
N MET A 285 -13.68 53.07 10.91
CA MET A 285 -14.63 54.00 11.53
C MET A 285 -14.27 55.45 11.21
N SER A 286 -12.99 55.82 11.25
CA SER A 286 -12.52 57.16 10.87
C SER A 286 -12.92 57.51 9.43
N ASN A 287 -12.71 56.59 8.47
CA ASN A 287 -13.10 56.79 7.08
C ASN A 287 -14.63 56.90 6.91
N GLN A 288 -15.40 56.12 7.68
CA GLN A 288 -16.86 56.21 7.68
C GLN A 288 -17.36 57.55 8.24
N VAL A 289 -16.77 58.03 9.34
CA VAL A 289 -17.06 59.34 9.91
C VAL A 289 -16.72 60.46 8.93
N GLU A 290 -15.58 60.37 8.25
CA GLU A 290 -15.20 61.34 7.22
C GLU A 290 -16.20 61.36 6.06
N THR A 291 -16.61 60.18 5.59
CA THR A 291 -17.65 60.05 4.56
C THR A 291 -19.00 60.62 5.02
N ALA A 292 -19.39 60.36 6.27
CA ALA A 292 -20.61 60.90 6.85
C ALA A 292 -20.56 62.42 6.95
N ASN A 293 -19.43 63.00 7.36
CA ASN A 293 -19.22 64.45 7.41
C ASN A 293 -19.34 65.08 6.02
N GLN A 294 -18.72 64.49 5.00
CA GLN A 294 -18.85 64.96 3.61
C GLN A 294 -20.31 64.91 3.12
N ASN A 295 -21.08 63.89 3.53
CA ASN A 295 -22.50 63.80 3.19
C ASN A 295 -23.35 64.85 3.93
N ILE A 296 -23.02 65.16 5.19
CA ILE A 296 -23.67 66.24 5.96
C ILE A 296 -23.40 67.59 5.30
N GLU A 297 -22.16 67.85 4.87
CA GLU A 297 -21.82 69.08 4.14
C GLU A 297 -22.65 69.24 2.86
N LYS A 298 -22.73 68.18 2.04
CA LYS A 298 -23.57 68.17 0.83
C LYS A 298 -25.06 68.37 1.12
N LEU A 299 -25.57 67.73 2.18
CA LEU A 299 -26.96 67.92 2.61
C LEU A 299 -27.22 69.36 3.02
N ASN A 300 -26.27 70.00 3.70
CA ASN A 300 -26.36 71.39 4.12
C ASN A 300 -26.32 72.34 2.92
N GLU A 301 -25.47 72.08 1.92
CA GLU A 301 -25.45 72.81 0.64
C GLU A 301 -26.81 72.69 -0.08
N ASN A 302 -27.32 71.47 -0.26
CA ASN A 302 -28.63 71.23 -0.87
C ASN A 302 -29.77 71.92 -0.11
N PHE A 303 -29.73 71.91 1.22
CA PHE A 303 -30.73 72.59 2.05
C PHE A 303 -30.70 74.10 1.84
N ASN A 304 -29.50 74.70 1.74
CA ASN A 304 -29.34 76.11 1.44
C ASN A 304 -29.87 76.45 0.03
N ASP A 305 -29.60 75.60 -0.96
CA ASP A 305 -30.11 75.77 -2.33
C ASP A 305 -31.64 75.72 -2.37
N ILE A 306 -32.26 74.71 -1.75
CA ILE A 306 -33.73 74.61 -1.63
C ILE A 306 -34.29 75.83 -0.90
N THR A 307 -33.66 76.26 0.18
CA THR A 307 -34.10 77.44 0.94
C THR A 307 -34.07 78.68 0.06
N ASN A 308 -33.01 78.87 -0.73
CA ASN A 308 -32.89 79.98 -1.68
C ASN A 308 -33.96 79.90 -2.79
N GLU A 309 -34.22 78.71 -3.32
CA GLU A 309 -35.27 78.49 -4.32
C GLU A 309 -36.66 78.82 -3.76
N VAL A 310 -36.99 78.34 -2.56
CA VAL A 310 -38.26 78.67 -1.88
C VAL A 310 -38.39 80.17 -1.62
N ILE A 311 -37.31 80.84 -1.19
CA ILE A 311 -37.28 82.30 -1.05
C ILE A 311 -37.58 82.98 -2.39
N ASN A 312 -37.00 82.49 -3.49
CA ASN A 312 -37.22 83.05 -4.83
C ASN A 312 -38.65 82.81 -5.31
N LEU A 313 -39.19 81.58 -5.19
CA LEU A 313 -40.57 81.26 -5.53
C LEU A 313 -41.58 82.09 -4.71
N ASN A 314 -41.31 82.29 -3.41
CA ASN A 314 -42.14 83.16 -2.58
C ASN A 314 -42.10 84.62 -3.05
N LYS A 315 -40.94 85.13 -3.48
CA LYS A 315 -40.82 86.48 -4.07
C LYS A 315 -41.58 86.58 -5.39
N GLU A 316 -41.48 85.56 -6.25
CA GLU A 316 -42.20 85.50 -7.52
C GLU A 316 -43.71 85.46 -7.30
N SER A 317 -44.21 84.58 -6.44
CA SER A 317 -45.63 84.52 -6.09
C SER A 317 -46.15 85.85 -5.51
N LEU A 318 -45.37 86.49 -4.63
CA LEU A 318 -45.73 87.81 -4.11
C LEU A 318 -45.79 88.88 -5.21
N ASN A 319 -44.89 88.82 -6.20
CA ASN A 319 -44.89 89.72 -7.35
C ASN A 319 -46.10 89.44 -8.28
N GLU A 320 -46.44 88.17 -8.53
CA GLU A 320 -47.64 87.80 -9.29
C GLU A 320 -48.92 88.28 -8.60
N LEU A 321 -49.05 88.10 -7.28
CA LEU A 321 -50.18 88.63 -6.51
C LEU A 321 -50.29 90.15 -6.61
N LYS A 322 -49.16 90.88 -6.60
CA LYS A 322 -49.13 92.34 -6.85
C LYS A 322 -49.59 92.69 -8.27
N GLN A 323 -49.26 91.87 -9.28
CA GLN A 323 -49.70 92.10 -10.67
C GLN A 323 -51.18 91.78 -10.89
N MET A 324 -51.73 90.74 -10.23
CA MET A 324 -53.16 90.39 -10.29
C MET A 324 -54.05 91.36 -9.51
N ASN A 325 -53.48 92.13 -8.58
CA ASN A 325 -54.17 93.20 -7.87
C ASN A 325 -53.53 94.59 -8.14
N PRO A 326 -53.62 95.11 -9.38
CA PRO A 326 -52.93 96.33 -9.80
C PRO A 326 -53.48 97.62 -9.14
N LYS A 327 -54.54 97.53 -8.33
CA LYS A 327 -55.13 98.66 -7.61
C LYS A 327 -54.53 98.93 -6.24
N ASN A 328 -53.56 98.14 -5.80
CA ASN A 328 -52.84 98.39 -4.54
C ASN A 328 -51.38 98.83 -4.78
N LYS A 329 -51.19 99.80 -5.68
CA LYS A 329 -50.07 100.73 -5.55
C LYS A 329 -50.51 101.79 -4.55
N TYR A 330 -50.17 101.64 -3.27
CA TYR A 330 -49.87 102.75 -2.35
C TYR A 330 -49.31 102.19 -1.04
N ASN A 331 -48.23 102.83 -0.59
CA ASN A 331 -47.40 102.59 0.60
C ASN A 331 -46.22 101.63 0.41
#